data_AF-A0A2P5AAU1-F1
#
_entry.id   AF-A0A2P5AAU1-F1
#
_cell.length_a   1.000
_cell.length_b   1.000
_cell.length_c   1.000
_cell.angle_alpha   90.00
_cell.angle_beta   90.00
_cell.angle_gamma   90.00
#
_symmetry.space_group_name_H-M   'P 1'
#
loop_
_entity.id
_entity.type
_entity.pdbx_description
1 polymer ?
#
loop_
_entity_poly.entity_id
_entity_poly.type
_entity_poly.pdbx_seq_one_letter_code
_entity_poly.pdbx_strand_id
1 'polypeptide(L)'
;MVFSVLSSSSHLYLPIRPRNFILPIRCSAASSSPSISTRSRSTQFDLKTYWTTLIAKIDQKLDEAIPVKYPEQIYHAMRYSVLAKGAKRAPPVMCVAACELFGADRLAAFPTACALEMVRPLFMSKRLEI
;
A
#
# COMPACT_ATOMS: atom_id res chain seq x y z
N MET A 1 -44.23 -5.75 -19.75
CA MET A 1 -43.20 -5.73 -20.79
C MET A 1 -42.17 -4.66 -20.42
N VAL A 2 -40.91 -5.05 -20.53
CA VAL A 2 -39.65 -4.28 -20.61
C VAL A 2 -39.18 -3.39 -19.44
N PHE A 3 -38.04 -3.85 -18.91
CA PHE A 3 -37.11 -3.28 -17.96
C PHE A 3 -36.42 -2.02 -18.52
N SER A 4 -35.99 -1.13 -17.63
CA SER A 4 -34.91 -0.18 -17.94
C SER A 4 -33.95 -0.14 -16.75
N VAL A 5 -32.98 -1.04 -16.78
CA VAL A 5 -31.80 -1.06 -15.93
C VAL A 5 -30.82 -0.04 -16.50
N LEU A 6 -30.70 1.14 -15.89
CA LEU A 6 -29.54 2.00 -16.12
C LEU A 6 -28.35 1.44 -15.34
N SER A 7 -27.66 0.51 -15.98
CA SER A 7 -26.32 0.07 -15.61
C SER A 7 -25.36 1.24 -15.78
N SER A 8 -25.07 1.97 -14.70
CA SER A 8 -24.00 2.97 -14.68
C SER A 8 -22.65 2.26 -14.65
N SER A 9 -22.25 1.70 -15.79
CA SER A 9 -20.91 1.15 -16.03
C SER A 9 -19.89 2.27 -15.91
N SER A 10 -19.34 2.43 -14.72
CA SER A 10 -18.19 3.30 -14.48
C SER A 10 -16.94 2.59 -14.98
N HIS A 11 -16.78 2.54 -16.30
CA HIS A 11 -15.57 2.09 -16.97
C HIS A 11 -14.50 3.17 -16.76
N LEU A 12 -13.91 3.20 -15.56
CA LEU A 12 -12.71 3.97 -15.28
C LEU A 12 -11.56 3.30 -16.03
N TYR A 13 -11.43 3.62 -17.31
CA TYR A 13 -10.18 3.50 -18.03
C TYR A 13 -9.17 4.39 -17.31
N LEU A 14 -8.35 3.78 -16.44
CA LEU A 14 -7.12 4.42 -15.98
C LEU A 14 -6.25 4.63 -17.23
N PRO A 15 -5.84 5.86 -17.57
CA PRO A 15 -4.83 6.04 -18.58
C PRO A 15 -3.54 5.41 -18.05
N ILE A 16 -3.19 4.25 -18.60
CA ILE A 16 -1.83 3.71 -18.51
C ILE A 16 -0.94 4.76 -19.19
N ARG A 17 -0.35 5.64 -18.38
CA ARG A 17 0.72 6.50 -18.83
C ARG A 17 1.99 5.65 -18.73
N PRO A 18 2.65 5.27 -19.84
CA PRO A 18 3.98 4.72 -19.75
C PRO A 18 4.88 5.90 -19.40
N ARG A 19 5.15 6.10 -18.10
CA ARG A 19 6.22 6.99 -17.71
C ARG A 19 7.50 6.17 -17.83
N ASN A 20 8.18 6.34 -18.95
CA ASN A 20 9.58 5.97 -19.13
C ASN A 20 10.39 6.62 -17.99
N PHE A 21 10.47 5.95 -16.84
CA PHE A 21 11.35 6.31 -15.75
C PHE A 21 12.71 5.67 -16.02
N ILE A 22 13.40 6.18 -17.04
CA ILE A 22 14.86 6.09 -17.07
C ILE A 22 15.33 7.29 -16.25
N LEU A 23 15.47 7.09 -14.93
CA LEU A 23 16.34 7.95 -14.15
C LEU A 23 17.75 7.35 -14.26
N PRO A 24 18.78 8.11 -14.67
CA PRO A 24 20.14 7.62 -14.53
C PRO A 24 20.38 7.43 -13.04
N ILE A 25 20.67 6.19 -12.63
CA ILE A 25 21.27 5.91 -11.33
C ILE A 25 22.64 6.60 -11.37
N ARG A 26 22.69 7.86 -10.95
CA ARG A 26 23.92 8.63 -10.84
C ARG A 26 24.61 8.14 -9.58
N CYS A 27 25.38 7.06 -9.70
CA CYS A 27 26.40 6.73 -8.73
C CYS A 27 27.43 7.88 -8.76
N SER A 28 27.30 8.84 -7.84
CA SER A 28 28.29 9.90 -7.70
C SER A 28 29.58 9.28 -7.16
N ALA A 29 30.57 9.14 -8.05
CA ALA A 29 31.95 8.90 -7.64
C ALA A 29 32.41 10.07 -6.75
N ALA A 30 33.15 9.73 -5.69
CA ALA A 30 33.69 10.68 -4.72
C ALA A 30 34.53 11.76 -5.43
N SER A 31 34.11 13.02 -5.32
CA SER A 31 34.94 14.18 -5.57
C SER A 31 35.07 14.96 -4.27
N SER A 32 36.32 15.21 -3.91
CA SER A 32 36.78 15.79 -2.65
C SER A 32 36.59 17.31 -2.61
N SER A 33 36.05 17.77 -1.46
CA SER A 33 36.16 19.11 -0.84
C SER A 33 35.31 20.27 -1.43
N PRO A 34 34.95 21.32 -0.64
CA PRO A 34 35.30 21.65 0.75
C PRO A 34 34.11 21.68 1.73
N SER A 35 34.46 21.61 3.01
CA SER A 35 33.57 21.62 4.18
C SER A 35 32.87 22.95 4.41
N ILE A 36 31.61 23.07 3.97
CA ILE A 36 30.64 23.97 4.59
C ILE A 36 29.94 23.17 5.70
N SER A 37 30.19 23.53 6.96
CA SER A 37 29.41 23.05 8.11
C SER A 37 28.00 23.65 8.05
N THR A 38 27.16 23.16 7.14
CA THR A 38 25.72 23.20 7.36
C THR A 38 25.45 22.33 8.57
N ARG A 39 25.11 22.95 9.70
CA ARG A 39 24.58 22.29 10.89
C ARG A 39 23.38 21.45 10.46
N SER A 40 23.64 20.18 10.14
CA SER A 40 22.61 19.20 9.85
C SER A 40 21.72 19.13 11.08
N ARG A 41 20.52 19.70 10.99
CA ARG A 41 19.46 19.37 11.94
C ARG A 41 19.20 17.88 11.72
N SER A 42 19.76 17.04 12.59
CA SER A 42 19.40 15.63 12.63
C SER A 42 17.94 15.56 13.02
N THR A 43 17.05 15.50 12.03
CA THR A 43 15.66 15.13 12.24
C THR A 43 15.68 13.68 12.70
N GLN A 44 15.53 13.46 14.00
CA GLN A 44 15.42 12.13 14.57
C GLN A 44 14.15 11.48 14.01
N PHE A 45 14.31 10.58 13.05
CA PHE A 45 13.20 9.82 12.47
C PHE A 45 13.01 8.54 13.26
N ASP A 46 11.87 8.41 13.95
CA ASP A 46 11.52 7.17 14.62
C ASP A 46 10.79 6.22 13.66
N LEU A 47 11.57 5.30 13.07
CA LEU A 47 11.05 4.26 12.19
C LEU A 47 10.02 3.38 12.89
N LYS A 48 10.18 3.10 14.19
CA LYS A 48 9.29 2.19 14.91
C LYS A 48 7.90 2.80 15.01
N THR A 49 7.81 4.06 15.42
CA THR A 49 6.53 4.78 15.52
C THR A 49 5.91 5.01 14.14
N TYR A 50 6.70 5.35 13.12
CA TYR A 50 6.20 5.46 11.75
C TYR A 50 5.58 4.13 11.26
N TRP A 51 6.27 3.03 11.49
CA TRP A 51 5.83 1.71 11.05
C TRP A 51 4.55 1.26 11.78
N THR A 52 4.49 1.39 13.11
CA THR A 52 3.30 0.99 13.88
C THR A 52 2.09 1.85 13.56
N THR A 53 2.27 3.16 13.37
CA THR A 53 1.16 4.06 12.99
C THR A 53 0.62 3.78 11.60
N LEU A 54 1.49 3.44 10.63
CA LEU A 54 1.03 3.03 9.30
C LEU A 54 0.31 1.69 9.33
N ILE A 55 0.80 0.70 10.10
CA ILE A 55 0.10 -0.58 10.27
C ILE A 55 -1.32 -0.35 10.75
N ALA A 56 -1.51 0.45 11.81
CA ALA A 56 -2.84 0.72 12.37
C ALA A 56 -3.77 1.38 11.34
N LYS A 57 -3.27 2.33 10.54
CA LYS A 57 -4.05 2.97 9.47
C LYS A 57 -4.41 2.00 8.35
N ILE A 58 -3.47 1.14 7.94
CA ILE A 58 -3.71 0.13 6.92
C ILE A 58 -4.75 -0.88 7.40
N ASP A 59 -4.64 -1.35 8.65
CA ASP A 59 -5.62 -2.27 9.26
C ASP A 59 -7.02 -1.65 9.26
N GLN A 60 -7.14 -0.38 9.67
CA GLN A 60 -8.41 0.35 9.61
C GLN A 60 -8.96 0.43 8.17
N LYS A 61 -8.12 0.79 7.19
CA LYS A 61 -8.54 0.90 5.79
C LYS A 61 -8.95 -0.44 5.19
N LEU A 62 -8.30 -1.53 5.62
CA LEU A 62 -8.60 -2.88 5.19
C LEU A 62 -9.92 -3.38 5.80
N ASP A 63 -10.21 -2.98 7.04
CA ASP A 63 -11.48 -3.21 7.73
C ASP A 63 -12.64 -2.50 7.02
N GLU A 64 -12.44 -1.24 6.64
CA GLU A 64 -13.37 -0.43 5.84
C GLU A 64 -13.59 -1.00 4.43
N ALA A 65 -12.56 -1.58 3.82
CA ALA A 65 -12.62 -2.10 2.45
C ALA A 65 -13.41 -3.42 2.30
N ILE A 66 -13.62 -4.18 3.39
CA ILE A 66 -14.26 -5.51 3.35
C ILE A 66 -15.51 -5.54 4.25
N PRO A 67 -16.53 -4.69 4.06
CA PRO A 67 -17.70 -4.69 4.92
C PRO A 67 -18.45 -6.03 4.82
N VAL A 68 -18.92 -6.57 5.95
CA VAL A 68 -19.72 -7.81 5.96
C VAL A 68 -21.06 -7.53 5.29
N LYS A 69 -21.36 -8.27 4.23
CA LYS A 69 -22.61 -8.19 3.46
C LYS A 69 -23.11 -9.60 3.15
N TYR A 70 -24.35 -9.70 2.71
CA TYR A 70 -24.87 -10.97 2.22
C TYR A 70 -24.13 -11.39 0.93
N PRO A 71 -23.69 -12.65 0.79
CA PRO A 71 -23.72 -13.72 1.79
C PRO A 71 -22.58 -13.61 2.83
N GLU A 72 -22.93 -13.60 4.11
CA GLU A 72 -22.02 -13.24 5.22
C GLU A 72 -20.81 -14.17 5.33
N GLN A 73 -21.00 -15.46 5.06
CA GLN A 73 -19.97 -16.49 5.21
C GLN A 73 -18.71 -16.21 4.36
N ILE A 74 -18.88 -15.66 3.15
CA ILE A 74 -17.76 -15.32 2.27
C ILE A 74 -16.99 -14.12 2.83
N TYR A 75 -17.69 -13.11 3.33
CA TYR A 75 -17.06 -11.93 3.91
C TYR A 75 -16.34 -12.26 5.22
N HIS A 76 -16.89 -13.13 6.05
CA HIS A 76 -16.20 -13.62 7.24
C HIS A 76 -14.93 -14.39 6.88
N ALA A 77 -14.96 -15.27 5.88
CA ALA A 77 -13.78 -15.99 5.40
C ALA A 77 -12.70 -15.02 4.86
N MET A 78 -13.10 -14.04 4.04
CA MET A 78 -12.20 -13.01 3.53
C MET A 78 -11.55 -12.20 4.65
N ARG A 79 -12.35 -11.70 5.61
CA ARG A 79 -11.85 -10.94 6.75
C ARG A 79 -10.93 -11.78 7.62
N TYR A 80 -11.25 -13.05 7.85
CA TYR A 80 -10.40 -13.98 8.59
C TYR A 80 -9.01 -14.12 7.95
N SER A 81 -8.92 -14.27 6.63
CA SER A 81 -7.64 -14.41 5.93
C SER A 81 -6.83 -13.10 5.85
N VAL A 82 -7.52 -11.98 5.65
CA VAL A 82 -6.88 -10.68 5.36
C VAL A 82 -6.51 -9.91 6.64
N LEU A 83 -7.36 -9.99 7.67
CA LEU A 83 -7.21 -9.33 8.97
C LEU A 83 -6.64 -10.25 10.06
N ALA A 84 -6.06 -11.40 9.67
CA ALA A 84 -5.42 -12.31 10.60
C ALA A 84 -4.38 -11.60 11.50
N LYS A 85 -4.49 -11.80 12.81
CA LYS A 85 -3.58 -11.22 13.81
C LYS A 85 -2.16 -11.74 13.55
N GLY A 86 -1.19 -10.83 13.43
CA GLY A 86 0.20 -11.19 13.11
C GLY A 86 0.53 -11.23 11.62
N ALA A 87 -0.35 -10.71 10.75
CA ALA A 87 0.00 -10.48 9.34
C ALA A 87 1.24 -9.57 9.24
N LYS A 88 2.25 -10.01 8.48
CA LYS A 88 3.43 -9.19 8.17
C LYS A 88 3.01 -8.07 7.22
N ARG A 89 2.62 -6.93 7.78
CA ARG A 89 2.24 -5.72 7.03
C ARG A 89 3.42 -4.98 6.36
N ALA A 90 4.53 -5.67 6.11
CA ALA A 90 5.69 -5.05 5.48
C ALA A 90 5.40 -4.59 4.03
N PRO A 91 4.78 -5.39 3.14
CA PRO A 91 4.49 -4.95 1.78
C PRO A 91 3.63 -3.68 1.69
N PRO A 92 2.50 -3.53 2.42
CA PRO A 92 1.70 -2.31 2.34
C PRO A 92 2.39 -1.09 2.96
N VAL A 93 3.17 -1.26 4.05
CA VAL A 93 3.95 -0.14 4.62
C VAL A 93 5.01 0.36 3.63
N MET A 94 5.70 -0.56 2.94
CA MET A 94 6.68 -0.20 1.91
C MET A 94 6.04 0.50 0.71
N CYS A 95 4.83 0.12 0.32
CA CYS A 95 4.07 0.79 -0.74
C CYS A 95 3.78 2.26 -0.38
N VAL A 96 3.33 2.52 0.85
CA VAL A 96 3.09 3.88 1.34
C VAL A 96 4.40 4.68 1.41
N ALA A 97 5.46 4.10 1.97
CA ALA A 97 6.76 4.74 2.07
C ALA A 97 7.36 5.11 0.68
N ALA A 98 7.20 4.24 -0.31
CA ALA A 98 7.62 4.52 -1.68
C ALA A 98 6.84 5.69 -2.28
N CYS A 99 5.53 5.79 -2.03
CA CYS A 99 4.75 6.93 -2.48
C CYS A 99 5.23 8.24 -1.83
N GLU A 100 5.47 8.23 -0.52
CA GLU A 100 6.02 9.40 0.20
C GLU A 100 7.40 9.80 -0.32
N LEU A 101 8.26 8.83 -0.69
CA LEU A 101 9.58 9.09 -1.28
C LEU A 101 9.51 9.89 -2.58
N PHE A 102 8.47 9.67 -3.40
CA PHE A 102 8.24 10.43 -4.63
C PHE A 102 7.47 11.75 -4.41
N GLY A 103 7.21 12.13 -3.15
CA GLY A 103 6.45 13.32 -2.79
C GLY A 103 4.94 13.19 -3.06
N ALA A 104 4.42 11.97 -3.23
CA ALA A 104 2.99 11.73 -3.36
C ALA A 104 2.32 11.69 -1.98
N ASP A 105 1.02 12.02 -1.95
CA ASP A 105 0.24 11.90 -0.73
C ASP A 105 0.02 10.43 -0.35
N ARG A 106 0.21 10.12 0.94
CA ARG A 106 -0.02 8.79 1.51
C ARG A 106 -1.45 8.31 1.32
N LEU A 107 -2.44 9.22 1.27
CA LEU A 107 -3.84 8.84 1.11
C LEU A 107 -4.09 8.15 -0.23
N ALA A 108 -3.37 8.58 -1.28
CA ALA A 108 -3.42 7.95 -2.60
C ALA A 108 -2.78 6.55 -2.63
N ALA A 109 -1.90 6.24 -1.68
CA ALA A 109 -1.22 4.95 -1.59
C ALA A 109 -2.06 3.87 -0.88
N PHE A 110 -3.01 4.26 -0.01
CA PHE A 110 -3.78 3.30 0.79
C PHE A 110 -4.59 2.29 -0.05
N PRO A 111 -5.31 2.68 -1.13
CA PRO A 111 -6.02 1.70 -1.96
C PRO A 111 -5.09 0.63 -2.55
N THR A 112 -3.92 1.06 -3.04
CA THR A 112 -2.89 0.15 -3.58
C THR A 112 -2.31 -0.75 -2.51
N ALA A 113 -2.00 -0.19 -1.33
CA ALA A 113 -1.50 -0.94 -0.18
C ALA A 113 -2.51 -2.00 0.29
N CYS A 114 -3.80 -1.66 0.37
CA CYS A 114 -4.86 -2.62 0.70
C CYS A 114 -4.99 -3.72 -0.36
N ALA A 115 -4.92 -3.37 -1.65
CA ALA A 115 -4.99 -4.35 -2.73
C ALA A 115 -3.86 -5.38 -2.69
N LEU A 116 -2.61 -4.95 -2.45
CA LEU A 116 -1.46 -5.86 -2.26
C LEU A 116 -1.73 -6.89 -1.15
N GLU A 117 -2.39 -6.43 -0.10
CA GLU A 117 -2.64 -7.21 1.10
C GLU A 117 -3.85 -8.15 0.96
N MET A 118 -4.81 -7.81 0.11
CA MET A 118 -5.90 -8.70 -0.31
C MET A 118 -5.44 -9.84 -1.20
N VAL A 119 -4.40 -9.62 -2.03
CA VAL A 119 -3.84 -10.65 -2.92
C VAL A 119 -2.91 -11.60 -2.15
N ARG A 120 -2.27 -11.13 -1.06
CA ARG A 120 -1.32 -11.92 -0.27
C ARG A 120 -1.87 -13.29 0.20
N PRO A 121 -3.07 -13.43 0.79
CA PRO A 121 -3.62 -14.73 1.19
C PRO A 121 -3.68 -15.76 0.05
N LEU A 122 -3.98 -15.33 -1.18
CA LEU A 122 -4.04 -16.22 -2.34
C LEU A 122 -2.69 -16.90 -2.61
N PHE A 123 -1.59 -16.18 -2.40
CA PHE A 123 -0.23 -16.72 -2.57
C PHE A 123 0.30 -17.42 -1.32
N MET A 124 -0.10 -16.97 -0.13
CA MET A 124 0.34 -17.55 1.15
C MET A 124 -0.38 -18.86 1.50
N SER A 125 -1.48 -19.18 0.82
CA SER A 125 -2.22 -20.44 1.02
C SER A 125 -1.43 -21.70 0.67
N LYS A 126 -0.23 -21.60 0.07
CA LYS A 126 0.71 -22.73 -0.11
C LYS A 126 1.56 -23.06 1.12
N ARG A 127 1.29 -22.44 2.27
CA ARG A 127 2.01 -22.68 3.54
C ARG A 127 1.08 -23.10 4.68
N LEU A 128 0.02 -23.84 4.36
CA LEU A 128 -0.90 -24.46 5.32
C LEU A 128 -1.14 -25.96 5.03
N GLU A 129 -0.24 -26.60 4.29
CA GLU A 129 -0.10 -28.06 4.26
C GLU A 129 1.17 -28.46 5.04
N ILE A 130 1.15 -28.29 6.36
CA ILE A 130 1.98 -29.03 7.34
C ILE A 130 1.19 -29.15 8.63
#